data_AF-A0A8X8BMP2-F1
#
_entry.id   AF-A0A8X8BMP2-F1
#
_cell.length_a   1.000
_cell.length_b   1.000
_cell.length_c   1.000
_cell.angle_alpha   90.00
_cell.angle_beta   90.00
_cell.angle_gamma   90.00
#
_symmetry.space_group_name_H-M   'P 1'
#
loop_
_entity.id
_entity.type
_entity.pdbx_description
1 polymer ?
#
loop_
_entity_poly.entity_id
_entity_poly.type
_entity_poly.pdbx_seq_one_letter_code
_entity_poly.pdbx_strand_id
1 'polypeptide(L)'
;MFVHTRIILQSGFHCRLCGKNSNSERQWQQHISSEKHKEKVFSSDGEENVTWKFRFPGKKFEICDKLADGSCSAGSSCEAAHSSEELAEWQERRDFLRKKLARARDDMLIAPSDTDFGKYNFLLQD
;
A
#
# COMPACT_ATOMS: atom_id res chain seq x y z
N MET A 1 -33.69 5.51 -23.87
CA MET A 1 -32.97 5.54 -22.58
C MET A 1 -31.55 5.12 -22.88
N PHE A 2 -30.62 6.05 -22.70
CA PHE A 2 -29.26 5.97 -23.23
C PHE A 2 -28.51 4.80 -22.59
N VAL A 3 -28.10 3.86 -23.44
CA VAL A 3 -27.16 2.81 -23.09
C VAL A 3 -25.91 3.47 -22.50
N HIS A 4 -25.65 3.25 -21.22
CA HIS A 4 -24.36 3.49 -20.60
C HIS A 4 -23.37 2.40 -21.07
N THR A 5 -23.25 2.22 -22.38
CA THR A 5 -22.04 1.63 -22.96
C THR A 5 -20.97 2.69 -22.83
N ARG A 6 -20.39 2.78 -21.62
CA ARG A 6 -19.04 3.31 -21.46
C ARG A 6 -18.20 2.57 -22.50
N ILE A 7 -17.81 3.31 -23.52
CA ILE A 7 -16.75 2.96 -24.44
C ILE A 7 -15.56 2.63 -23.54
N ILE A 8 -15.36 1.34 -23.25
CA ILE A 8 -14.07 0.83 -22.83
C ILE A 8 -13.22 1.01 -24.08
N LEU A 9 -12.68 2.22 -24.24
CA LEU A 9 -11.61 2.45 -25.18
C LEU A 9 -10.58 1.37 -24.86
N GLN A 10 -10.11 0.69 -25.90
CA GLN A 10 -9.21 -0.45 -25.87
C GLN A 10 -7.80 -0.05 -25.38
N SER A 11 -7.74 0.67 -24.27
CA SER A 11 -6.55 1.08 -23.52
C SER A 11 -6.20 -0.11 -22.64
N GLY A 12 -5.34 -0.97 -23.19
CA GLY A 12 -5.14 -2.34 -22.76
C GLY A 12 -4.87 -2.54 -21.27
N PHE A 13 -5.11 -3.77 -20.83
CA PHE A 13 -4.76 -4.31 -19.52
C PHE A 13 -3.24 -4.31 -19.29
N HIS A 14 -2.65 -3.13 -19.25
CA HIS A 14 -1.22 -2.90 -19.21
C HIS A 14 -0.85 -2.28 -17.88
N CYS A 15 0.01 -2.98 -17.14
CA CYS A 15 0.58 -2.49 -15.90
C CYS A 15 1.94 -1.89 -16.17
N ARG A 16 2.04 -0.56 -16.06
CA ARG A 16 3.31 0.18 -16.21
C ARG A 16 4.34 -0.22 -15.15
N LEU A 17 3.92 -0.50 -13.91
CA LEU A 17 4.79 -0.91 -12.80
C LEU A 17 5.41 -2.31 -13.00
N CYS A 18 4.68 -3.19 -13.68
CA CYS A 18 5.10 -4.56 -13.91
C CYS A 18 5.64 -4.80 -15.33
N GLY A 19 5.43 -3.87 -16.26
CA GLY A 19 5.69 -4.05 -17.69
C GLY A 19 4.84 -5.14 -18.33
N LYS A 20 3.74 -5.56 -17.69
CA LYS A 20 2.91 -6.70 -18.14
C LYS A 20 1.68 -6.21 -18.89
N ASN A 21 1.32 -6.93 -19.94
CA ASN A 21 0.05 -6.80 -20.65
C ASN A 21 -0.79 -8.06 -20.39
N SER A 22 -2.09 -7.88 -20.18
CA SER A 22 -3.06 -8.96 -20.05
C SER A 22 -3.98 -8.95 -21.26
N ASN A 23 -4.51 -10.11 -21.62
CA ASN A 23 -5.35 -10.26 -22.82
C ASN A 23 -6.84 -10.37 -22.47
N SER A 24 -7.18 -10.27 -21.18
CA SER A 24 -8.53 -10.43 -20.66
C SER A 24 -8.68 -9.66 -19.35
N GLU A 25 -9.89 -9.15 -19.10
CA GLU A 25 -10.29 -8.54 -17.82
C GLU A 25 -10.00 -9.47 -16.64
N ARG A 26 -10.30 -10.77 -16.78
CA ARG A 26 -10.06 -11.73 -15.70
C ARG A 26 -8.58 -11.85 -15.35
N GLN A 27 -7.71 -11.86 -16.37
CA GLN A 27 -6.26 -11.89 -16.16
C GLN A 27 -5.76 -10.59 -15.54
N TRP A 28 -6.32 -9.46 -15.96
CA TRP A 28 -6.01 -8.15 -15.41
C TRP A 28 -6.37 -8.04 -13.93
N GLN A 29 -7.61 -8.40 -13.58
CA GLN A 29 -8.08 -8.40 -12.19
C GLN A 29 -7.20 -9.28 -11.31
N GLN A 30 -6.88 -10.50 -11.77
CA GLN A 30 -5.95 -11.38 -11.06
C GLN A 30 -4.54 -10.79 -10.92
N HIS A 31 -4.07 -10.05 -11.93
CA HIS A 31 -2.78 -9.38 -11.89
C HIS A 31 -2.76 -8.28 -10.83
N ILE A 32 -3.70 -7.34 -10.87
CA ILE A 32 -3.75 -6.18 -9.96
C ILE A 32 -4.12 -6.56 -8.53
N SER A 33 -4.84 -7.67 -8.33
CA SER A 33 -5.18 -8.18 -7.00
C SER A 33 -4.03 -8.97 -6.35
N SER A 34 -2.98 -9.32 -7.09
CA SER A 34 -1.88 -10.15 -6.60
C SER A 34 -0.99 -9.42 -5.60
N GLU A 35 -0.51 -10.13 -4.58
CA GLU A 35 0.42 -9.59 -3.58
C GLU A 35 1.69 -9.00 -4.23
N LYS A 36 2.25 -9.70 -5.22
CA LYS A 36 3.43 -9.23 -5.97
C LYS A 36 3.21 -7.89 -6.67
N HIS A 37 2.01 -7.66 -7.20
CA HIS A 37 1.68 -6.36 -7.79
C HIS A 37 1.55 -5.29 -6.71
N LYS A 38 0.82 -5.58 -5.62
CA LYS A 38 0.65 -4.67 -4.48
C LYS A 38 2.00 -4.27 -3.88
N GLU A 39 2.93 -5.20 -3.72
CA GLU A 39 4.29 -4.90 -3.28
C GLU A 39 4.99 -3.91 -4.22
N LYS A 40 4.84 -4.05 -5.54
CA LYS A 40 5.40 -3.09 -6.51
C LYS A 40 4.73 -1.72 -6.45
N VAL A 41 3.40 -1.66 -6.28
CA VAL A 41 2.66 -0.40 -6.09
C VAL A 41 3.19 0.37 -4.89
N PHE A 42 3.47 -0.32 -3.80
CA PHE A 42 3.96 0.28 -2.56
C PHE A 42 5.49 0.32 -2.44
N SER A 43 6.22 -0.20 -3.43
CA SER A 43 7.68 -0.15 -3.47
C SER A 43 8.18 1.26 -3.79
N SER A 44 9.33 1.63 -3.24
CA SER A 44 9.98 2.92 -3.45
C SER A 44 10.79 3.01 -4.76
N ASP A 45 10.81 1.95 -5.58
CA ASP A 45 11.77 1.74 -6.68
C ASP A 45 11.68 2.75 -7.85
N GLY A 46 10.71 3.67 -7.86
CA GLY A 46 10.47 4.56 -9.01
C GLY A 46 10.37 6.06 -8.73
N GLU A 47 10.13 6.48 -7.48
CA GLU A 47 9.89 7.90 -7.16
C GLU A 47 10.45 8.24 -5.79
N GLU A 48 11.37 9.21 -5.82
CA GLU A 48 12.02 9.93 -4.72
C GLU A 48 12.80 9.08 -3.71
N ASN A 49 13.96 9.61 -3.32
CA ASN A 49 14.97 9.01 -2.45
C ASN A 49 14.48 8.88 -0.98
N VAL A 50 13.25 8.39 -0.77
CA VAL A 50 12.62 8.29 0.55
C VAL A 50 13.18 7.06 1.25
N THR A 51 14.19 7.31 2.08
CA THR A 51 14.85 6.29 2.90
C THR A 51 14.22 6.31 4.30
N TRP A 52 13.41 5.30 4.62
CA TRP A 52 12.82 5.12 5.94
C TRP A 52 13.90 4.67 6.92
N LYS A 53 14.06 5.36 8.05
CA LYS A 53 15.10 5.07 9.05
C LYS A 53 14.64 4.03 10.06
N PHE A 54 13.35 4.02 10.38
CA PHE A 54 12.76 3.10 11.33
C PHE A 54 12.19 1.87 10.62
N ARG A 55 11.85 0.86 11.43
CA ARG A 55 11.28 -0.40 10.92
C ARG A 55 9.91 -0.18 10.30
N PHE A 56 9.43 -1.21 9.61
CA PHE A 56 8.11 -1.21 9.00
C PHE A 56 7.00 -1.00 10.04
N PRO A 57 5.96 -0.20 9.73
CA PRO A 57 4.85 0.04 10.64
C PRO A 57 4.16 -1.23 11.11
N GLY A 58 3.87 -1.27 12.41
CA GLY A 58 3.00 -2.26 13.01
C GLY A 58 1.52 -1.96 12.73
N LYS A 59 0.64 -2.67 13.43
CA LYS A 59 -0.81 -2.47 13.31
C LYS A 59 -1.34 -1.34 14.18
N LYS A 60 -0.58 -0.89 15.18
CA LYS A 60 -0.98 0.13 16.14
C LYS A 60 -0.10 1.36 15.97
N PHE A 61 -0.69 2.47 15.55
CA PHE A 61 -0.02 3.76 15.38
C PHE A 61 -0.01 4.52 16.72
N GLU A 62 0.55 3.88 17.74
CA GLU A 62 0.62 4.36 19.12
C GLU A 62 2.00 4.03 19.69
N ILE A 63 2.39 4.69 20.79
CA ILE A 63 3.65 4.38 21.48
C ILE A 63 3.49 3.10 22.32
N CYS A 64 4.52 2.26 22.32
CA CYS A 64 4.59 1.04 23.10
C CYS A 64 4.83 1.39 24.58
N ASP A 65 3.78 1.27 25.40
CA ASP A 65 3.87 1.52 26.84
C ASP A 65 4.89 0.62 27.54
N LYS A 66 5.07 -0.62 27.06
CA LYS A 66 6.03 -1.56 27.64
C LYS A 66 7.48 -1.13 27.44
N LEU A 67 7.77 -0.43 26.35
CA LEU A 67 9.10 0.13 26.15
C LEU A 67 9.30 1.40 26.99
N ALA A 68 8.23 2.17 27.21
CA ALA A 68 8.29 3.29 28.16
C ALA A 68 8.63 2.82 29.59
N ASP A 69 8.22 1.60 29.96
CA ASP A 69 8.57 0.93 31.22
C ASP A 69 10.00 0.29 31.21
N GLY A 70 10.74 0.44 30.10
CA GLY A 70 12.15 0.10 30.00
C GLY A 70 12.47 -1.22 29.28
N SER A 71 11.49 -2.07 28.96
CA SER A 71 11.76 -3.29 28.18
C SER A 71 10.53 -3.83 27.42
N CYS A 72 10.60 -3.77 26.08
CA CYS A 72 9.65 -4.45 25.21
C CYS A 72 10.18 -5.84 24.80
N SER A 73 9.55 -6.90 25.30
CA SER A 73 9.93 -8.29 24.99
C SER A 73 9.68 -8.68 23.52
N ALA A 74 8.82 -7.93 22.81
CA ALA A 74 8.49 -8.19 21.41
C ALA A 74 9.56 -7.66 20.43
N GLY A 75 10.43 -6.74 20.87
CA GLY A 75 11.49 -6.15 20.05
C GLY A 75 10.94 -5.65 18.70
N SER A 76 11.57 -6.06 17.60
CA SER A 76 11.18 -5.68 16.23
C SER A 76 9.81 -6.20 15.78
N SER A 77 9.22 -7.17 16.51
CA SER A 77 7.89 -7.72 16.23
C SER A 77 6.77 -6.99 16.98
N CYS A 78 7.08 -5.93 17.74
CA CYS A 78 6.08 -5.16 18.47
C CYS A 78 5.11 -4.46 17.50
N GLU A 79 3.80 -4.47 17.81
CA GLU A 79 2.80 -3.86 16.93
C GLU A 79 2.69 -2.33 17.10
N ALA A 80 3.27 -1.77 18.17
CA ALA A 80 3.27 -0.34 18.50
C ALA A 80 4.67 0.28 18.31
N ALA A 81 4.75 1.59 18.15
CA ALA A 81 5.99 2.33 17.94
C ALA A 81 6.83 2.45 19.24
N HIS A 82 8.14 2.43 19.13
CA HIS A 82 9.11 2.41 20.21
C HIS A 82 9.69 3.80 20.52
N SER A 83 9.32 4.82 19.76
CA SER A 83 9.63 6.21 20.05
C SER A 83 8.64 7.13 19.33
N SER A 84 8.55 8.38 19.79
CA SER A 84 7.78 9.41 19.10
C SER A 84 8.27 9.66 17.69
N GLU A 85 9.59 9.56 17.47
CA GLU A 85 10.21 9.68 16.15
C GLU A 85 9.84 8.50 15.24
N GLU A 86 9.84 7.27 15.76
CA GLU A 86 9.38 6.10 15.01
C GLU A 86 7.90 6.24 14.63
N LEU A 87 7.06 6.68 15.57
CA LEU A 87 5.64 6.88 15.31
C LEU A 87 5.39 7.98 14.26
N ALA A 88 6.14 9.08 14.32
CA ALA A 88 6.06 10.14 13.33
C ALA A 88 6.44 9.61 11.93
N GLU A 89 7.55 8.89 11.81
CA GLU A 89 7.96 8.32 10.53
C GLU A 89 6.93 7.30 10.00
N TRP A 90 6.32 6.50 10.89
CA TRP A 90 5.25 5.58 10.50
C TRP A 90 4.06 6.33 9.91
N GLN A 91 3.65 7.45 10.51
CA GLN A 91 2.57 8.29 10.00
C GLN A 91 2.93 8.89 8.64
N GLU A 92 4.13 9.46 8.49
CA GLU A 92 4.62 9.98 7.21
C GLU A 92 4.65 8.90 6.12
N ARG A 93 5.10 7.70 6.49
CA ARG A 93 5.10 6.52 5.62
C ARG A 93 3.68 6.10 5.23
N ARG A 94 2.73 6.13 6.17
CA ARG A 94 1.31 5.85 5.91
C ARG A 94 0.74 6.86 4.92
N ASP A 95 0.98 8.16 5.12
CA ASP A 95 0.47 9.20 4.23
C ASP A 95 1.07 9.11 2.82
N PHE A 96 2.38 8.83 2.73
CA PHE A 96 3.04 8.58 1.45
C PHE A 96 2.44 7.38 0.70
N LEU A 97 2.24 6.26 1.40
CA LEU A 97 1.65 5.06 0.81
C LEU A 97 0.17 5.25 0.45
N ARG A 98 -0.59 6.05 1.20
CA ARG A 98 -1.97 6.44 0.86
C ARG A 98 -2.04 7.25 -0.43
N LYS A 99 -1.12 8.20 -0.62
CA LYS A 99 -1.00 8.94 -1.89
C LYS A 99 -0.70 8.00 -3.05
N LYS A 100 0.21 7.02 -2.87
CA LYS A 100 0.48 5.96 -3.86
C LYS A 100 -0.76 5.12 -4.15
N LEU A 101 -1.51 4.71 -3.13
CA LEU A 101 -2.77 3.97 -3.31
C LEU A 101 -3.80 4.77 -4.10
N ALA A 102 -3.97 6.06 -3.78
CA ALA A 102 -4.89 6.94 -4.50
C ALA A 102 -4.53 7.05 -5.98
N ARG A 103 -3.25 7.28 -6.30
CA ARG A 103 -2.76 7.30 -7.69
C ARG A 103 -2.93 5.95 -8.39
N ALA A 104 -2.64 4.84 -7.72
CA ALA A 104 -2.82 3.51 -8.29
C ALA A 104 -4.29 3.19 -8.59
N ARG A 105 -5.23 3.70 -7.77
CA ARG A 105 -6.68 3.60 -8.03
C ARG A 105 -7.09 4.45 -9.23
N ASP A 106 -6.57 5.68 -9.35
CA ASP A 106 -6.82 6.56 -10.50
C ASP A 106 -6.32 5.93 -11.81
N ASP A 107 -5.12 5.33 -11.79
CA ASP A 107 -4.52 4.60 -12.89
C ASP A 107 -5.17 3.21 -13.16
N MET A 108 -6.22 2.82 -12.42
CA MET A 108 -6.86 1.49 -12.48
C MET A 108 -5.91 0.31 -12.24
N LEU A 109 -4.81 0.54 -11.52
CA LEU A 109 -3.83 -0.47 -11.11
C LEU A 109 -4.22 -1.16 -9.80
N ILE A 110 -5.23 -0.66 -9.09
CA ILE A 110 -5.84 -1.32 -7.94
C ILE A 110 -7.35 -1.29 -8.13
N ALA A 111 -8.01 -2.43 -7.94
CA ALA A 111 -9.46 -2.50 -8.06
C ALA A 111 -10.13 -1.64 -6.96
N PRO A 112 -11.20 -0.88 -7.27
CA PRO A 112 -11.89 -0.04 -6.29
C PRO A 112 -12.43 -0.81 -5.09
N SER A 113 -12.81 -2.07 -5.30
CA SER A 113 -13.30 -3.00 -4.28
C SER A 113 -12.21 -3.76 -3.54
N ASP A 114 -10.94 -3.61 -3.93
CA ASP A 114 -9.84 -4.28 -3.25
C ASP A 114 -9.58 -3.61 -1.89
N THR A 115 -9.69 -4.42 -0.85
CA THR A 115 -9.55 -4.04 0.56
C THR A 115 -8.53 -4.92 1.28
N ASP A 116 -7.86 -5.83 0.58
CA ASP A 116 -6.85 -6.70 1.15
C ASP A 116 -5.47 -6.36 0.59
N PHE A 117 -4.69 -5.61 1.36
CA PHE A 117 -3.32 -5.20 1.03
C PHE A 117 -2.28 -5.92 1.91
N GLY A 118 -2.68 -6.99 2.62
CA GLY A 118 -1.80 -7.77 3.49
C GLY A 118 -1.11 -6.90 4.54
N LYS A 119 0.23 -6.85 4.51
CA LYS A 119 1.03 -6.02 5.44
C LYS A 119 0.74 -4.52 5.34
N TYR A 120 0.12 -4.05 4.27
CA TYR A 120 -0.27 -2.65 4.07
C TYR A 120 -1.72 -2.34 4.49
N ASN A 121 -2.42 -3.25 5.17
CA ASN A 121 -3.81 -3.01 5.60
C ASN A 121 -3.97 -1.81 6.54
N PHE A 122 -2.90 -1.35 7.20
CA PHE A 122 -2.91 -0.11 7.98
C PHE A 122 -3.24 1.14 7.14
N LEU A 123 -3.15 1.07 5.81
CA LEU A 123 -3.58 2.16 4.93
C LEU A 123 -5.09 2.42 4.99
N LEU A 124 -5.87 1.40 5.36
CA LEU A 124 -7.34 1.46 5.45
C LEU A 124 -7.86 1.84 6.85
N GLN A 125 -7.00 1.90 7.86
CA GLN A 125 -7.37 2.28 9.23
C GLN A 125 -7.43 3.80 9.35
N ASP A 126 -8.46 4.35 9.98
CA ASP A 126 -8.59 5.81 10.20
C ASP A 126 -7.38 6.38 10.98
#